data_AF-H5T890-F1
#
_entry.id   AF-H5T890-F1
#
_cell.length_a   1.000
_cell.length_b   1.000
_cell.length_c   1.000
_cell.angle_alpha   90.00
_cell.angle_beta   90.00
_cell.angle_gamma   90.00
#
_symmetry.space_group_name_H-M   'P 1'
#
loop_
_entity.id
_entity.type
_entity.pdbx_description
1 polymer ?
#
loop_
_entity_poly.entity_id
_entity_poly.type
_entity_poly.pdbx_seq_one_letter_code
_entity_poly.pdbx_strand_id
1 'polypeptide(L)' 'MVVSDLFPHAGDLSKAEYWTGLRPMTPDGTPIIGKTNIPNLYIKAGHGTLGWTMACGS' A
#
# COMPACT_ATOMS: atom_id res chain seq x y z
N MET A 1 0.21 13.64 -21.52
CA MET A 1 0.45 12.77 -20.32
C MET A 1 -0.30 11.48 -20.62
N VAL A 2 0.23 10.30 -20.34
CA VAL A 2 -0.48 9.04 -20.68
C VAL A 2 -1.95 9.01 -20.21
N VAL A 3 -2.24 9.63 -19.06
CA VAL A 3 -3.60 9.78 -18.53
C VAL A 3 -4.53 10.59 -19.45
N SER A 4 -4.10 11.72 -20.01
CA SER A 4 -4.94 12.54 -20.90
C SER A 4 -5.27 11.85 -22.22
N ASP A 5 -4.34 11.01 -22.68
CA ASP A 5 -4.43 10.38 -24.00
C ASP A 5 -5.31 9.14 -23.94
N LEU A 6 -5.27 8.40 -22.83
CA LEU A 6 -6.07 7.19 -22.62
C LEU A 6 -7.42 7.45 -21.93
N PHE A 7 -7.48 8.45 -21.03
CA PHE A 7 -8.64 8.71 -20.18
C PHE A 7 -8.97 10.22 -20.11
N PRO A 8 -9.32 10.86 -21.22
CA PRO A 8 -9.49 12.32 -21.31
C PRO A 8 -10.58 12.90 -20.41
N HIS A 9 -11.47 12.05 -19.86
CA HIS A 9 -12.60 12.47 -19.02
C HIS A 9 -12.57 11.87 -17.60
N ALA A 10 -11.47 11.24 -17.18
CA ALA A 10 -11.39 10.58 -15.87
C ALA A 10 -11.23 11.55 -14.69
N GLY A 11 -10.96 12.83 -14.93
CA GLY A 11 -10.88 13.83 -13.87
C GLY A 11 -10.43 15.20 -14.36
N ASP A 12 -10.58 16.19 -13.49
CA ASP A 12 -10.06 17.55 -13.69
C ASP A 12 -8.57 17.60 -13.32
N LEU A 13 -7.71 17.48 -14.33
CA LEU A 13 -6.25 17.49 -14.12
C LEU A 13 -5.73 18.81 -13.56
N SER A 14 -6.47 19.92 -13.66
CA SER A 14 -6.08 21.20 -13.07
C SER A 14 -6.12 21.18 -11.53
N LYS A 15 -6.82 20.21 -10.95
CA LYS A 15 -6.96 20.01 -9.50
C LYS A 15 -6.14 18.83 -8.99
N ALA A 16 -5.30 18.22 -9.82
CA ALA A 16 -4.49 17.08 -9.42
C ALA A 16 -3.40 17.50 -8.44
N GLU A 17 -3.22 16.72 -7.37
CA GLU A 17 -2.17 16.91 -6.39
C GLU A 17 -1.12 15.80 -6.49
N TYR A 18 0.14 16.18 -6.51
CA TYR A 18 1.25 15.22 -6.43
C TYR A 18 1.50 14.86 -4.97
N TRP A 19 1.53 13.56 -4.69
CA TRP A 19 1.86 13.04 -3.38
C TRP A 19 2.78 11.83 -3.51
N THR A 20 3.52 11.56 -2.44
CA THR A 20 4.30 10.34 -2.29
C THR A 20 4.11 9.78 -0.88
N GLY A 21 4.32 8.48 -0.75
CA GLY A 21 4.21 7.77 0.52
C GLY A 21 5.12 6.54 0.56
N LEU A 22 5.55 6.17 1.76
CA LEU A 22 6.37 4.99 1.97
C LEU A 22 5.50 3.73 1.97
N ARG A 23 6.01 2.66 1.37
CA ARG A 23 5.37 1.33 1.43
C ARG A 23 6.10 0.48 2.45
N PRO A 24 5.48 0.09 3.56
CA PRO A 24 6.08 -0.86 4.49
C PRO A 24 6.13 -2.23 3.81
N MET A 25 7.34 -2.71 3.52
CA MET A 25 7.60 -3.91 2.73
C MET A 25 8.73 -4.70 3.36
N THR A 26 8.61 -6.02 3.34
CA THR A 26 9.70 -6.94 3.68
C THR A 26 10.61 -7.18 2.47
N PRO A 27 11.87 -7.63 2.65
CA PRO A 27 12.79 -7.89 1.54
C PRO A 27 12.28 -8.89 0.50
N ASP A 28 11.45 -9.85 0.92
CA ASP A 28 10.85 -10.88 0.07
C ASP A 28 9.42 -10.53 -0.39
N GLY A 29 8.87 -9.39 0.04
CA GLY A 29 7.51 -8.93 -0.24
C GLY A 29 6.39 -9.62 0.55
N THR A 30 6.68 -10.66 1.33
CA THR A 30 5.69 -11.38 2.15
C THR A 30 5.46 -10.65 3.48
N PRO A 31 4.22 -10.28 3.86
CA PRO A 31 3.98 -9.58 5.11
C PRO A 31 4.36 -10.42 6.34
N ILE A 32 4.77 -9.74 7.41
CA ILE A 32 4.99 -10.34 8.73
C ILE A 32 3.67 -10.25 9.49
N ILE A 33 3.07 -11.41 9.76
CA ILE A 33 1.81 -11.53 10.51
C ILE A 33 1.99 -12.61 11.58
N GLY A 34 1.80 -12.27 12.86
CA GLY A 34 1.77 -13.23 13.95
C GLY A 34 2.49 -12.81 15.22
N LYS A 35 2.67 -13.79 16.12
CA LYS A 35 3.35 -13.62 17.41
C LYS A 35 4.86 -13.40 17.22
N THR A 36 5.44 -12.58 18.07
CA THR A 36 6.88 -12.46 18.23
C THR A 36 7.38 -13.32 19.39
N ASN A 37 8.70 -13.33 19.60
CA ASN A 37 9.31 -13.94 20.78
C ASN A 37 9.10 -13.12 22.07
N ILE A 38 8.57 -11.89 21.97
CA ILE A 38 8.27 -11.03 23.11
C ILE A 38 6.85 -11.35 23.61
N PRO A 39 6.65 -11.59 24.92
CA PRO A 39 5.33 -11.90 25.47
C PRO A 39 4.29 -10.83 25.13
N ASN A 40 3.11 -11.27 24.69
CA ASN A 40 1.97 -10.43 24.33
C ASN A 40 2.23 -9.43 23.18
N LEU A 41 3.26 -9.62 22.34
CA LEU A 41 3.53 -8.79 21.17
C LEU A 41 3.25 -9.55 19.85
N TYR A 42 2.42 -8.95 19.01
CA TYR A 42 2.04 -9.42 17.68
C TYR A 42 2.38 -8.36 16.65
N ILE A 43 2.77 -8.78 15.44
CA ILE A 43 3.06 -7.90 14.31
C ILE A 43 2.05 -8.17 13.19
N LYS A 44 1.63 -7.10 12.52
CA LYS A 44 0.84 -7.12 11.27
C LYS A 44 1.36 -6.00 10.37
N ALA A 45 2.43 -6.26 9.62
CA ALA A 45 3.15 -5.25 8.84
C ALA A 45 3.79 -5.83 7.58
N GLY A 46 4.29 -4.97 6.68
CA GLY A 46 5.07 -5.41 5.52
C GLY A 46 4.27 -5.77 4.27
N HIS A 47 2.98 -5.45 4.21
CA HIS A 47 2.08 -5.80 3.09
C HIS A 47 2.38 -5.11 1.75
N GLY A 48 3.33 -4.17 1.72
CA GLY A 48 3.79 -3.59 0.48
C GLY A 48 2.71 -2.80 -0.26
N THR A 49 2.56 -3.08 -1.56
CA THR A 49 1.54 -2.47 -2.42
C THR A 49 0.13 -3.01 -2.15
N LEU A 50 0.00 -4.14 -1.47
CA LEU A 50 -1.25 -4.86 -1.27
C LEU A 50 -1.89 -4.62 0.09
N GLY A 51 -1.38 -3.67 0.89
CA GLY A 51 -1.86 -3.40 2.24
C GLY A 51 -3.36 -3.14 2.34
N TRP A 52 -3.93 -2.38 1.40
CA TRP A 52 -5.38 -2.16 1.34
C TRP A 52 -6.15 -3.41 0.95
N THR A 53 -5.68 -4.15 -0.05
CA THR A 53 -6.30 -5.40 -0.52
C THR A 53 -6.34 -6.46 0.57
N MET A 54 -5.26 -6.58 1.34
CA MET A 54 -5.09 -7.63 2.35
C MET A 54 -5.57 -7.20 3.74
N ALA A 55 -6.02 -5.95 3.93
CA ALA A 55 -6.35 -5.41 5.24
C ALA A 55 -7.35 -6.29 6.02
N CYS A 56 -8.42 -6.69 5.33
CA CYS A 56 -9.41 -7.64 5.83
C CYS A 56 -8.89 -9.07 5.64
N GLY A 57 -8.55 -9.75 6.74
CA GLY A 57 -8.11 -11.14 6.74
C GLY A 57 -6.62 -11.36 7.06
N SER A 58 -5.84 -10.28 7.18
CA SER A 58 -4.49 -10.29 7.76
C SER A 58 -4.49 -10.01 9.26
#